data_AF-A0A1I4MUR6-F1
#
_entry.id   AF-A0A1I4MUR6-F1
#
_cell.length_a   1.000
_cell.length_b   1.000
_cell.length_c   1.000
_cell.angle_alpha   90.00
_cell.angle_beta   90.00
_cell.angle_gamma   90.00
#
_symmetry.space_group_name_H-M   'P 1'
#
loop_
_entity.id
_entity.type
_entity.pdbx_description
1 polymer ?
#
loop_
_entity_poly.entity_id
_entity_poly.type
_entity_poly.pdbx_seq_one_letter_code
_entity_poly.pdbx_strand_id
1 'polypeptide(L)'
;MEPIDVFKALSNEIRLNILQWLKEPEKHFPKQGAHLPKEVSYKGGVCVGDIQEKAKTSQSTVSHYLNMMQQAGLLESVRYGKWTYYRRNEETIRQFAEYFRTEI
;
A
#
# COMPACT_ATOMS: atom_id res chain seq x y z
N MET A 1 -14.00 8.78 0.35
CA MET A 1 -13.75 7.43 -0.19
C MET A 1 -14.99 7.06 -0.95
N GLU A 2 -14.89 6.86 -2.26
CA GLU A 2 -16.01 6.36 -3.05
C GLU A 2 -15.87 4.83 -3.16
N PRO A 3 -16.88 4.03 -2.77
CA PRO A 3 -16.78 2.55 -2.81
C PRO A 3 -16.36 2.01 -4.18
N ILE A 4 -16.83 2.64 -5.27
CA ILE A 4 -16.48 2.26 -6.63
C ILE A 4 -14.98 2.37 -6.92
N ASP A 5 -14.28 3.34 -6.32
CA ASP A 5 -12.84 3.53 -6.51
C ASP A 5 -12.05 2.48 -5.72
N VAL A 6 -12.55 2.04 -4.57
CA VAL A 6 -11.99 0.92 -3.82
C VAL A 6 -12.15 -0.38 -4.62
N PHE A 7 -13.33 -0.66 -5.16
CA PHE A 7 -13.53 -1.84 -6.01
C PHE A 7 -12.64 -1.81 -7.26
N LYS A 8 -12.56 -0.67 -7.95
CA LYS A 8 -11.65 -0.48 -9.08
C LYS A 8 -10.20 -0.69 -8.67
N ALA A 9 -9.78 -0.24 -7.49
CA ALA A 9 -8.42 -0.42 -6.99
C ALA A 9 -8.11 -1.89 -6.68
N LEU A 10 -9.08 -2.64 -6.14
CA LEU A 10 -8.91 -4.04 -5.73
C LEU A 10 -9.16 -5.07 -6.84
N SER A 11 -9.78 -4.70 -7.97
CA SER A 11 -10.11 -5.58 -9.09
C SER A 11 -8.90 -6.01 -9.96
N ASN A 12 -7.73 -6.18 -9.35
CA ASN A 12 -6.51 -6.66 -9.98
C ASN A 12 -5.67 -7.41 -8.95
N GLU A 13 -5.15 -8.56 -9.36
CA GLU A 13 -4.40 -9.47 -8.50
C GLU A 13 -3.17 -8.82 -7.87
N ILE A 14 -2.36 -8.07 -8.63
CA ILE A 14 -1.16 -7.42 -8.10
C ILE A 14 -1.53 -6.37 -7.05
N ARG A 15 -2.55 -5.55 -7.30
CA ARG A 15 -3.00 -4.53 -6.34
C ARG A 15 -3.54 -5.16 -5.05
N LEU A 16 -4.28 -6.25 -5.15
CA LEU A 16 -4.73 -7.01 -3.99
C LEU A 16 -3.55 -7.60 -3.22
N ASN A 17 -2.59 -8.20 -3.93
CA ASN A 17 -1.37 -8.76 -3.34
C ASN A 17 -0.54 -7.70 -2.62
N ILE A 18 -0.40 -6.49 -3.19
CA ILE A 18 0.27 -5.36 -2.53
C ILE A 18 -0.41 -5.06 -1.19
N LEU A 19 -1.74 -4.99 -1.15
CA LEU A 19 -2.47 -4.73 0.09
C LEU A 19 -2.24 -5.83 1.13
N GLN A 20 -2.22 -7.10 0.70
CA GLN A 20 -1.94 -8.24 1.58
C GLN A 20 -0.50 -8.22 2.10
N TRP A 21 0.48 -7.95 1.25
CA TRP A 21 1.89 -7.88 1.66
C TRP A 21 2.14 -6.77 2.67
N LEU A 22 1.47 -5.63 2.51
CA LEU A 22 1.56 -4.50 3.42
C LEU A 22 0.80 -4.72 4.75
N LYS A 23 0.04 -5.81 4.90
CA LYS A 23 -0.55 -6.23 6.19
C LYS A 23 0.51 -6.71 7.18
N GLU A 24 1.48 -7.46 6.67
CA GLU A 24 2.54 -8.10 7.45
C GLU A 24 3.89 -7.84 6.75
N PRO A 25 4.31 -6.57 6.61
CA PRO A 25 5.44 -6.18 5.78
C PRO A 25 6.74 -6.89 6.18
N GLU A 26 6.92 -7.20 7.47
CA GLU A 26 8.05 -7.94 8.01
C GLU A 26 8.15 -9.40 7.52
N LYS A 27 7.05 -10.01 7.07
CA LYS A 27 7.02 -11.35 6.48
C LYS A 27 7.22 -11.33 4.96
N HIS A 28 6.93 -10.19 4.33
CA HIS A 28 6.83 -10.10 2.88
C HIS A 28 7.98 -9.33 2.22
N PHE A 29 8.65 -8.44 2.94
CA PHE A 29 9.75 -7.63 2.45
C PHE A 29 11.01 -7.88 3.28
N PRO A 30 12.20 -7.72 2.68
CA PRO A 30 13.44 -7.81 3.45
C PRO A 30 13.39 -6.85 4.64
N LYS A 31 14.02 -7.23 5.77
CA LYS A 31 14.18 -6.33 6.91
C LYS A 31 14.85 -5.08 6.40
N GLN A 32 14.09 -3.99 6.38
CA GLN A 32 14.55 -2.79 5.75
C GLN A 32 15.79 -2.31 6.51
N GLY A 33 16.87 -2.06 5.79
CA GLY A 33 18.18 -1.77 6.38
C GLY A 33 18.18 -0.51 7.25
N ALA A 34 19.26 -0.31 7.99
CA ALA A 34 19.50 0.77 8.97
C ALA A 34 19.36 2.24 8.46
N HIS A 35 18.82 2.45 7.26
CA HIS A 35 18.63 3.76 6.61
C HIS A 35 17.18 4.25 6.60
N LEU A 36 16.27 3.63 7.34
CA LEU A 36 14.95 4.22 7.52
C LEU A 36 14.97 5.40 8.48
N PRO A 37 14.27 6.49 8.13
CA PRO A 37 13.93 7.53 9.09
C PRO A 37 13.14 6.90 10.24
N LYS A 38 13.40 7.35 11.48
CA LYS A 38 12.65 6.91 12.66
C LYS A 38 11.13 7.02 12.48
N GLU A 39 10.65 8.01 11.73
CA GLU A 39 9.23 8.21 11.45
C GLU A 39 8.61 7.08 10.62
N VAL A 40 9.32 6.60 9.59
CA VAL A 40 8.85 5.49 8.74
C VAL A 40 9.11 4.14 9.43
N SER A 41 10.18 4.04 10.21
CA SER A 41 10.48 2.87 11.04
C SER A 41 9.44 2.67 12.17
N TYR A 42 8.93 3.74 12.77
CA TYR A 42 7.90 3.68 13.82
C TYR A 42 6.50 3.43 13.25
N LYS A 43 6.22 3.92 12.03
CA LYS A 43 4.90 3.86 11.39
C LYS A 43 4.71 2.68 10.42
N GLY A 44 5.78 1.94 10.10
CA GLY A 44 5.76 0.74 9.26
C GLY A 44 5.37 1.03 7.81
N GLY A 45 6.32 1.44 6.97
CA GLY A 45 6.09 1.67 5.54
C GLY A 45 7.14 0.99 4.66
N VAL A 46 6.74 0.55 3.47
CA VAL A 46 7.60 -0.18 2.50
C VAL A 46 7.97 0.72 1.33
N CYS A 47 9.24 0.71 0.94
CA CYS A 47 9.72 1.51 -0.18
C CYS A 47 9.08 1.04 -1.49
N VAL A 48 8.76 1.98 -2.38
CA VAL A 48 8.30 1.67 -3.75
C VAL A 48 9.21 0.68 -4.49
N GLY A 49 10.52 0.74 -4.25
CA GLY A 49 11.49 -0.18 -4.84
C GLY A 49 11.29 -1.64 -4.41
N ASP A 50 11.10 -1.87 -3.12
CA ASP A 50 10.87 -3.22 -2.58
C ASP A 50 9.53 -3.80 -3.07
N ILE A 51 8.50 -2.94 -3.17
CA ILE A 51 7.21 -3.33 -3.73
C ILE A 51 7.35 -3.69 -5.20
N GLN A 52 8.11 -2.90 -5.98
CA GLN A 52 8.37 -3.16 -7.38
C GLN A 52 9.11 -4.49 -7.58
N GLU A 53 10.18 -4.73 -6.83
CA GLU A 53 10.97 -5.96 -6.91
C GLU A 53 10.09 -7.19 -6.64
N LYS A 54 9.25 -7.12 -5.59
CA LYS A 54 8.33 -8.20 -5.24
C LYS A 54 7.22 -8.40 -6.27
N ALA A 55 6.66 -7.32 -6.80
CA ALA A 55 5.58 -7.36 -7.79
C ALA A 55 6.04 -7.83 -9.19
N LYS A 56 7.35 -7.90 -9.44
CA LYS A 56 7.95 -8.34 -10.71
C LYS A 56 7.37 -7.61 -11.93
N THR A 57 7.09 -6.33 -11.78
CA THR A 57 6.58 -5.47 -12.86
C THR A 57 7.39 -4.18 -12.96
N SER A 58 7.08 -3.37 -13.96
CA SER A 58 7.81 -2.13 -14.20
C SER A 58 7.58 -1.11 -13.09
N GLN A 59 8.56 -0.23 -12.89
CA GLN A 59 8.47 0.85 -11.90
C GLN A 59 7.29 1.79 -12.16
N SER A 60 6.99 2.08 -13.44
CA SER A 60 5.86 2.92 -13.82
C SER A 60 4.51 2.24 -13.52
N THR A 61 4.41 0.93 -13.76
CA THR A 61 3.22 0.14 -13.44
C THR A 61 2.97 0.11 -11.94
N VAL A 62 3.99 -0.20 -11.13
CA VAL A 62 3.85 -0.19 -9.65
C VAL A 62 3.50 1.20 -9.13
N SER A 63 4.16 2.24 -9.64
CA SER A 63 3.86 3.62 -9.22
C SER A 63 2.42 4.01 -9.54
N HIS A 64 1.92 3.60 -10.71
CA HIS A 64 0.52 3.82 -11.08
C HIS A 64 -0.45 3.08 -10.16
N TYR A 65 -0.17 1.82 -9.83
CA TYR A 65 -0.97 1.02 -8.89
C TYR A 65 -1.00 1.64 -7.49
N LEU A 66 0.17 2.00 -6.96
CA LEU A 66 0.29 2.61 -5.63
C LEU A 66 -0.41 3.97 -5.57
N ASN A 67 -0.30 4.79 -6.61
CA ASN A 67 -1.04 6.05 -6.69
C ASN A 67 -2.54 5.79 -6.72
N MET A 68 -3.03 4.85 -7.54
CA MET A 68 -4.46 4.54 -7.61
C MET A 68 -5.01 4.03 -6.27
N MET A 69 -4.29 3.14 -5.59
CA MET A 69 -4.69 2.64 -4.27
C MET A 69 -4.63 3.74 -3.20
N GLN A 70 -3.68 4.66 -3.29
CA GLN A 70 -3.61 5.85 -2.42
C GLN A 70 -4.79 6.79 -2.67
N GLN A 71 -5.15 7.08 -3.93
CA GLN A 71 -6.31 7.92 -4.26
C GLN A 71 -7.63 7.28 -3.79
N ALA A 72 -7.74 5.95 -3.86
CA ALA A 72 -8.86 5.20 -3.28
C ALA A 72 -8.87 5.20 -1.73
N GLY A 73 -7.83 5.74 -1.09
CA GLY A 73 -7.69 5.84 0.37
C GLY A 73 -7.21 4.57 1.05
N LEU A 74 -6.90 3.49 0.31
CA LEU A 74 -6.43 2.22 0.86
C LEU A 74 -4.99 2.28 1.40
N LEU A 75 -4.18 3.19 0.83
CA LEU A 75 -2.79 3.38 1.21
C LEU A 75 -2.53 4.81 1.67
N GLU A 76 -1.58 4.93 2.58
CA GLU A 76 -0.92 6.20 2.90
C GLU A 76 0.49 6.18 2.33
N SER A 77 1.00 7.37 1.97
CA SER A 77 2.37 7.52 1.51
C SER A 77 3.14 8.59 2.28
N VAL A 78 4.43 8.35 2.47
CA VAL A 78 5.37 9.30 3.07
C VAL A 78 6.59 9.39 2.18
N ARG A 79 6.95 10.61 1.78
CA ARG A 79 8.17 10.86 1.00
C ARG A 79 9.32 11.18 1.94
N TYR A 80 10.43 10.45 1.79
CA TYR A 80 11.67 10.74 2.49
C TYR A 80 12.85 10.73 1.52
N GLY A 81 13.47 11.90 1.35
CA GLY A 81 14.51 12.12 0.36
C GLY A 81 14.03 11.78 -1.05
N LYS A 82 14.71 10.80 -1.68
CA LYS A 82 14.39 10.34 -3.04
C LYS A 82 13.34 9.24 -3.09
N TRP A 83 12.94 8.68 -1.94
CA TRP A 83 12.09 7.49 -1.88
C TRP A 83 10.71 7.81 -1.31
N THR A 84 9.70 7.13 -1.85
CA THR A 84 8.33 7.16 -1.30
C THR A 84 8.05 5.81 -0.68
N TYR A 85 7.52 5.85 0.54
CA TYR A 85 7.14 4.69 1.32
C TYR A 85 5.63 4.61 1.39
N TYR A 86 5.10 3.40 1.31
CA TYR A 86 3.66 3.14 1.36
C TYR A 86 3.32 2.22 2.52
N ARG A 87 2.16 2.45 3.13
CA ARG A 87 1.57 1.59 4.15
C ARG A 87 0.07 1.53 4.01
N ARG A 88 -0.56 0.54 4.65
CA ARG A 88 -2.03 0.44 4.68
C ARG A 88 -2.63 1.58 5.49
N ASN A 89 -3.71 2.13 4.96
CA ASN A 89 -4.61 2.96 5.74
C ASN A 89 -5.63 2.06 6.45
N GLU A 90 -5.30 1.57 7.64
CA GLU A 90 -6.16 0.64 8.38
C GLU A 90 -7.52 1.25 8.76
N GLU A 91 -7.59 2.57 8.92
CA GLU A 91 -8.84 3.27 9.20
C GLU A 91 -9.78 3.18 8.00
N THR A 92 -9.34 3.60 6.82
CA THR A 92 -10.14 3.53 5.59
C THR A 92 -10.52 2.09 5.24
N ILE A 93 -9.60 1.13 5.44
CA ILE A 93 -9.89 -0.29 5.19
C ILE A 93 -10.98 -0.82 6.13
N ARG A 94 -10.94 -0.44 7.41
CA ARG A 94 -11.97 -0.84 8.38
C ARG A 94 -13.33 -0.22 8.03
N GLN A 95 -13.35 1.05 7.67
CA GLN A 95 -14.57 1.74 7.22
C GLN A 95 -15.16 1.06 5.98
N PHE A 96 -14.31 0.66 5.02
CA PHE A 96 -14.76 -0.04 3.83
C PHE A 96 -15.28 -1.45 4.13
N ALA A 97 -14.60 -2.20 5.03
CA ALA A 97 -15.06 -3.51 5.45
C ALA A 97 -16.41 -3.45 6.17
N GLU A 98 -16.64 -2.40 6.97
CA GLU A 98 -17.92 -2.16 7.62
C GLU A 98 -19.01 -1.80 6.61
N TYR A 99 -18.74 -0.89 5.67
CA TYR A 99 -19.66 -0.57 4.57
C TYR A 99 -20.05 -1.83 3.77
N PHE A 100 -19.07 -2.67 3.43
CA PHE A 100 -19.33 -3.92 2.71
C PHE A 100 -20.16 -4.91 3.52
N ARG A 101 -20.09 -4.85 4.85
CA ARG A 101 -20.85 -5.73 5.76
C ARG A 101 -22.30 -5.26 5.96
N THR A 102 -22.56 -3.95 5.85
CA THR A 102 -23.87 -3.36 6.18
C THR A 102 -24.70 -2.96 4.96
N GLU A 103 -24.07 -2.55 3.86
CA GLU A 103 -24.75 -1.98 2.69
C GLU A 103 -24.78 -2.91 1.46
N ILE A 104 -24.00 -4.00 1.48
CA ILE A 104 -23.90 -5.00 0.39
C ILE A 104 -24.13 -6.40 0.99
#